data_AF-A0A7S0NHX2-F1
#
_entry.id   AF-A0A7S0NHX2-F1
#
_cell.length_a   1.000
_cell.length_b   1.000
_cell.length_c   1.000
_cell.angle_alpha   90.00
_cell.angle_beta   90.00
_cell.angle_gamma   90.00
#
_symmetry.space_group_name_H-M   'P 1'
#
loop_
_entity.id
_entity.type
_entity.pdbx_description
1 polymer ?
#
loop_
_entity_poly.entity_id
_entity_poly.type
_entity_poly.pdbx_seq_one_letter_code
_entity_poly.pdbx_strand_id
1 'polypeptide(L)'
;ETALLLTPGIDARDHDATAVMTFKTQSLGQLQAQRETKRRQQDNFTAALQSRIDENIAIASAVHSFEKTDDIRREREARERAAEERQLEALYRAHKEKELRARARAEEEAIVDALETKKKEASRRQLLVKQVADNSQELRELKEKLRCAEVSYERQLQMEEAAMIKEREDEYDAAIHSIMEQQRVKAVFEEERAMAAKRKERAASRDALAEQIEEKKAAQEEARVEYLKEREQVDAIARAIAEEDEAERLRKAQKVKDTKAWVAKFLELREDLREQERQRLLEEEAQIARFAAEIERRQKATEGMREAQQAEKDRILEKLAKEKEENDRRRDEMEELINRLYFEEAEEKHRAAAKEKAARRAAMEREVKEANEQQRRVKEAIRVREIEQEQEFRRVMLEKFAEEDRVEQMNAQRRRMKMQEHKREVERLAAVKKAMFEEQMAREEEEAKAIKEAEAGRAAIVEEERKRLLVEHAARLKDFLPKGVLASGEDLDLINTVSSKLETMSMNGTSRAGTRAAGSKAFAM
;
A
#
# COMPACT_ATOMS: atom_id res chain seq x y z
N GLU A 1 138.71 -10.08 3.48
CA GLU A 1 139.20 -8.69 3.66
C GLU A 1 139.81 -8.62 5.07
N THR A 2 141.15 -8.70 5.22
CA THR A 2 142.12 -7.57 5.23
C THR A 2 141.91 -6.61 6.42
N ALA A 3 142.87 -6.31 7.31
CA ALA A 3 144.24 -6.81 7.49
C ALA A 3 144.78 -6.55 8.93
N LEU A 4 145.60 -7.51 9.39
CA LEU A 4 146.88 -7.43 10.14
C LEU A 4 147.44 -6.07 10.69
N LEU A 5 147.80 -6.12 11.99
CA LEU A 5 149.11 -5.84 12.64
C LEU A 5 149.74 -4.42 12.74
N LEU A 6 150.22 -4.00 13.94
CA LEU A 6 151.67 -3.93 14.33
C LEU A 6 152.01 -3.21 15.68
N THR A 7 153.24 -3.47 16.16
CA THR A 7 154.00 -2.95 17.34
C THR A 7 155.48 -2.74 16.90
N PRO A 8 156.58 -2.58 17.72
CA PRO A 8 156.79 -2.45 19.19
C PRO A 8 157.81 -1.34 19.61
N GLY A 9 158.39 -1.43 20.83
CA GLY A 9 159.62 -0.71 21.29
C GLY A 9 159.41 0.20 22.52
N ILE A 10 160.11 0.20 23.66
CA ILE A 10 161.49 -0.13 24.15
C ILE A 10 162.45 1.07 24.28
N ASP A 11 162.90 1.35 25.52
CA ASP A 11 164.18 1.91 26.04
C ASP A 11 163.95 2.80 27.30
N ALA A 12 164.81 2.92 28.35
CA ALA A 12 166.13 2.33 28.66
C ALA A 12 166.39 2.18 30.19
N ARG A 13 167.65 1.96 30.59
CA ARG A 13 168.22 1.38 31.84
C ARG A 13 168.40 2.30 33.09
N ASP A 14 168.43 1.65 34.27
CA ASP A 14 169.25 1.79 35.51
C ASP A 14 169.64 3.15 36.14
N HIS A 15 169.40 3.31 37.48
CA HIS A 15 170.43 3.37 38.56
C HIS A 15 169.90 3.61 40.03
N ASP A 16 170.38 2.75 40.97
CA ASP A 16 170.76 2.89 42.41
C ASP A 16 169.86 3.31 43.64
N ALA A 17 170.12 2.59 44.78
CA ALA A 17 170.17 3.01 46.23
C ALA A 17 169.10 2.57 47.30
N THR A 18 169.48 2.61 48.61
CA THR A 18 169.05 1.77 49.79
C THR A 18 168.39 2.45 51.03
N ALA A 19 167.68 1.73 51.97
CA ALA A 19 167.93 1.66 53.48
C ALA A 19 166.77 1.31 54.53
N VAL A 20 167.00 0.29 55.42
CA VAL A 20 166.81 0.09 56.93
C VAL A 20 165.48 0.30 57.78
N MET A 21 165.29 -0.42 58.96
CA MET A 21 164.09 -0.51 59.89
C MET A 21 164.36 -0.73 61.44
N THR A 22 163.39 -0.46 62.39
CA THR A 22 163.37 -0.75 63.90
C THR A 22 161.94 -0.80 64.63
N PHE A 23 161.77 -0.94 66.00
CA PHE A 23 160.55 -1.41 66.81
C PHE A 23 160.08 -0.65 68.14
N LYS A 24 158.76 -0.66 68.62
CA LYS A 24 158.16 -0.62 70.06
C LYS A 24 156.56 -0.41 70.30
N THR A 25 155.98 -0.22 71.55
CA THR A 25 154.55 -0.51 72.09
C THR A 25 153.62 0.61 72.78
N GLN A 26 152.33 0.38 73.27
CA GLN A 26 151.31 1.39 73.87
C GLN A 26 150.24 0.96 75.01
N SER A 27 149.28 1.84 75.50
CA SER A 27 148.57 1.84 76.86
C SER A 27 147.00 2.16 77.05
N LEU A 28 146.52 2.43 78.31
CA LEU A 28 145.14 2.18 78.86
C LEU A 28 144.01 3.25 78.68
N GLY A 29 144.27 4.56 78.68
CA GLY A 29 143.20 5.60 78.64
C GLY A 29 142.29 5.53 77.41
N GLN A 30 142.75 4.83 76.38
CA GLN A 30 142.04 4.47 75.17
C GLN A 30 140.73 3.68 75.45
N LEU A 31 140.64 2.93 76.56
CA LEU A 31 139.50 2.05 76.89
C LEU A 31 138.20 2.75 77.28
N GLN A 32 138.24 3.94 77.89
CA GLN A 32 137.02 4.63 78.33
C GLN A 32 136.41 5.46 77.19
N ALA A 33 137.25 6.14 76.41
CA ALA A 33 136.85 6.74 75.14
C ALA A 33 136.26 5.69 74.18
N GLN A 34 136.78 4.45 74.17
CA GLN A 34 136.20 3.32 73.44
C GLN A 34 134.77 2.93 73.91
N ARG A 35 134.34 3.23 75.15
CA ARG A 35 132.97 2.92 75.62
C ARG A 35 131.95 3.97 75.21
N GLU A 36 132.29 5.26 75.30
CA GLU A 36 131.38 6.32 74.84
C GLU A 36 131.26 6.35 73.31
N THR A 37 132.37 6.14 72.59
CA THR A 37 132.31 5.96 71.13
C THR A 37 131.45 4.74 70.76
N LYS A 38 131.53 3.62 71.50
CA LYS A 38 130.60 2.49 71.32
C LYS A 38 129.14 2.84 71.58
N ARG A 39 128.80 3.63 72.60
CA ARG A 39 127.42 4.08 72.81
C ARG A 39 126.92 4.98 71.68
N ARG A 40 127.70 5.99 71.28
CA ARG A 40 127.33 6.84 70.13
C ARG A 40 127.24 6.04 68.83
N GLN A 41 128.08 5.00 68.65
CA GLN A 41 127.95 4.05 67.54
C GLN A 41 126.65 3.24 67.62
N GLN A 42 126.21 2.81 68.82
CA GLN A 42 124.93 2.13 69.03
C GLN A 42 123.74 3.06 68.78
N ASP A 43 123.76 4.30 69.28
CA ASP A 43 122.67 5.26 69.11
C ASP A 43 122.55 5.73 67.65
N ASN A 44 123.69 5.94 66.97
CA ASN A 44 123.70 6.19 65.52
C ASN A 44 123.20 4.96 64.73
N PHE A 45 123.48 3.74 65.20
CA PHE A 45 123.00 2.51 64.58
C PHE A 45 121.48 2.31 64.76
N THR A 46 120.94 2.59 65.95
CA THR A 46 119.48 2.52 66.19
C THR A 46 118.73 3.63 65.47
N ALA A 47 119.27 4.85 65.41
CA ALA A 47 118.70 5.94 64.61
C ALA A 47 118.71 5.61 63.10
N ALA A 48 119.79 5.02 62.58
CA ALA A 48 119.85 4.55 61.19
C ALA A 48 118.89 3.39 60.92
N LEU A 49 118.70 2.49 61.90
CA LEU A 49 117.71 1.42 61.82
C LEU A 49 116.28 1.97 61.80
N GLN A 50 115.98 2.97 62.63
CA GLN A 50 114.67 3.62 62.69
C GLN A 50 114.36 4.39 61.40
N SER A 51 115.33 5.15 60.86
CA SER A 51 115.21 5.79 59.53
C SER A 51 114.82 4.77 58.47
N ARG A 52 115.50 3.60 58.43
CA ARG A 52 115.13 2.51 57.52
C ARG A 52 113.75 1.91 57.77
N ILE A 53 113.29 1.85 59.01
CA ILE A 53 111.94 1.36 59.34
C ILE A 53 110.90 2.37 58.85
N ASP A 54 111.10 3.67 59.08
CA ASP A 54 110.18 4.73 58.67
C ASP A 54 110.18 4.88 57.14
N GLU A 55 111.33 4.74 56.47
CA GLU A 55 111.47 4.59 55.02
C GLU A 55 110.67 3.37 54.50
N ASN A 56 110.81 2.19 55.13
CA ASN A 56 110.06 0.99 54.76
C ASN A 56 108.53 1.18 54.95
N ILE A 57 108.08 1.89 55.99
CA ILE A 57 106.67 2.21 56.23
C ILE A 57 106.15 3.19 55.17
N ALA A 58 106.93 4.21 54.81
CA ALA A 58 106.60 5.14 53.74
C ALA A 58 106.49 4.42 52.38
N ILE A 59 107.42 3.51 52.08
CA ILE A 59 107.39 2.64 50.90
C ILE A 59 106.14 1.74 50.91
N ALA A 60 105.83 1.09 52.04
CA ALA A 60 104.64 0.22 52.15
C ALA A 60 103.33 1.00 51.97
N SER A 61 103.23 2.20 52.55
CA SER A 61 102.08 3.10 52.36
C SER A 61 101.96 3.56 50.90
N ALA A 62 103.07 3.91 50.25
CA ALA A 62 103.10 4.24 48.83
C ALA A 62 102.63 3.06 47.97
N VAL A 63 103.19 1.85 48.17
CA VAL A 63 102.77 0.62 47.48
C VAL A 63 101.27 0.37 47.65
N HIS A 64 100.74 0.48 48.87
CA HIS A 64 99.31 0.28 49.11
C HIS A 64 98.42 1.36 48.49
N SER A 65 98.93 2.59 48.33
CA SER A 65 98.25 3.64 47.55
C SER A 65 98.27 3.34 46.04
N PHE A 66 99.36 2.80 45.51
CA PHE A 66 99.45 2.34 44.12
C PHE A 66 98.48 1.19 43.86
N GLU A 67 98.44 0.17 44.72
CA GLU A 67 97.47 -0.94 44.67
C GLU A 67 96.04 -0.42 44.57
N LYS A 68 95.64 0.52 45.44
CA LYS A 68 94.30 1.14 45.40
C LYS A 68 94.05 1.91 44.10
N THR A 69 95.04 2.64 43.58
CA THR A 69 94.87 3.34 42.29
C THR A 69 94.76 2.38 41.11
N ASP A 70 95.49 1.26 41.13
CA ASP A 70 95.40 0.22 40.10
C ASP A 70 94.13 -0.63 40.24
N ASP A 71 93.58 -0.82 41.45
CA ASP A 71 92.25 -1.39 41.65
C ASP A 71 91.17 -0.48 41.09
N ILE A 72 91.22 0.83 41.37
CA ILE A 72 90.29 1.82 40.80
C ILE A 72 90.41 1.89 39.27
N ARG A 73 91.63 1.80 38.72
CA ARG A 73 91.86 1.71 37.27
C ARG A 73 91.23 0.43 36.70
N ARG A 74 91.50 -0.73 37.28
CA ARG A 74 90.94 -2.03 36.86
C ARG A 74 89.41 -2.05 36.95
N GLU A 75 88.82 -1.45 37.98
CA GLU A 75 87.38 -1.27 38.10
C GLU A 75 86.82 -0.32 37.04
N ARG A 76 87.49 0.81 36.74
CA ARG A 76 87.07 1.71 35.66
C ARG A 76 87.09 0.98 34.32
N GLU A 77 88.20 0.32 33.98
CA GLU A 77 88.34 -0.46 32.75
C GLU A 77 87.31 -1.60 32.66
N ALA A 78 86.97 -2.25 33.78
CA ALA A 78 85.91 -3.26 33.82
C ALA A 78 84.52 -2.65 33.63
N ARG A 79 84.25 -1.46 34.16
CA ARG A 79 82.98 -0.73 33.96
C ARG A 79 82.86 -0.20 32.53
N GLU A 80 83.95 0.27 31.93
CA GLU A 80 84.02 0.71 30.53
C GLU A 80 83.78 -0.46 29.58
N ARG A 81 84.50 -1.58 29.74
CA ARG A 81 84.24 -2.82 28.98
C ARG A 81 82.81 -3.34 29.17
N ALA A 82 82.29 -3.35 30.39
CA ALA A 82 80.89 -3.74 30.64
C ALA A 82 79.87 -2.75 30.02
N ALA A 83 80.23 -1.47 29.83
CA ALA A 83 79.39 -0.50 29.13
C ALA A 83 79.44 -0.72 27.61
N GLU A 84 80.62 -1.00 27.04
CA GLU A 84 80.80 -1.39 25.64
C GLU A 84 80.04 -2.69 25.32
N GLU A 85 80.18 -3.73 26.15
CA GLU A 85 79.43 -4.98 26.03
C GLU A 85 77.91 -4.74 26.04
N ARG A 86 77.40 -3.91 26.96
CA ARG A 86 75.97 -3.54 26.99
C ARG A 86 75.53 -2.75 25.76
N GLN A 87 76.37 -1.87 25.21
CA GLN A 87 76.07 -1.13 23.99
C GLN A 87 76.03 -2.07 22.78
N LEU A 88 77.01 -2.97 22.65
CA LEU A 88 77.04 -4.01 21.61
C LEU A 88 75.85 -4.96 21.73
N GLU A 89 75.50 -5.38 22.94
CA GLU A 89 74.33 -6.22 23.19
C GLU A 89 73.02 -5.48 22.85
N ALA A 90 72.90 -4.20 23.21
CA ALA A 90 71.73 -3.39 22.85
C ALA A 90 71.60 -3.21 21.32
N LEU A 91 72.71 -2.99 20.61
CA LEU A 91 72.73 -2.93 19.14
C LEU A 91 72.36 -4.28 18.52
N TYR A 92 72.88 -5.39 19.05
CA TYR A 92 72.55 -6.74 18.58
C TYR A 92 71.07 -7.09 18.82
N ARG A 93 70.55 -6.79 20.02
CA ARG A 93 69.12 -6.95 20.36
C ARG A 93 68.24 -6.10 19.44
N ALA A 94 68.59 -4.83 19.20
CA ALA A 94 67.87 -3.96 18.28
C ALA A 94 67.93 -4.44 16.81
N HIS A 95 69.05 -5.03 16.38
CA HIS A 95 69.16 -5.66 15.06
C HIS A 95 68.25 -6.90 14.96
N LYS A 96 68.28 -7.79 15.97
CA LYS A 96 67.41 -8.97 16.03
C LYS A 96 65.93 -8.59 16.11
N GLU A 97 65.58 -7.56 16.86
CA GLU A 97 64.20 -7.04 16.91
C GLU A 97 63.75 -6.47 15.55
N LYS A 98 64.63 -5.76 14.84
CA LYS A 98 64.36 -5.32 13.45
C LYS A 98 64.18 -6.49 12.49
N GLU A 99 65.03 -7.52 12.55
CA GLU A 99 64.87 -8.75 11.75
C GLU A 99 63.54 -9.45 12.04
N LEU A 100 63.18 -9.63 13.31
CA LEU A 100 61.92 -10.27 13.72
C LEU A 100 60.70 -9.44 13.28
N ARG A 101 60.74 -8.11 13.44
CA ARG A 101 59.68 -7.21 12.92
C ARG A 101 59.58 -7.23 11.40
N ALA A 102 60.69 -7.35 10.68
CA ALA A 102 60.68 -7.47 9.22
C ALA A 102 60.07 -8.81 8.77
N ARG A 103 60.39 -9.92 9.45
CA ARG A 103 59.75 -11.23 9.21
C ARG A 103 58.26 -11.20 9.50
N ALA A 104 57.84 -10.68 10.66
CA ALA A 104 56.43 -10.55 11.01
C ALA A 104 55.65 -9.74 9.98
N ARG A 105 56.20 -8.61 9.49
CA ARG A 105 55.58 -7.83 8.40
C ARG A 105 55.49 -8.60 7.09
N ALA A 106 56.53 -9.33 6.69
CA ALA A 106 56.49 -10.14 5.48
C ALA A 106 55.48 -11.30 5.59
N GLU A 107 55.29 -11.88 6.77
CA GLU A 107 54.25 -12.87 7.07
C GLU A 107 52.85 -12.24 7.03
N GLU A 108 52.66 -11.05 7.61
CA GLU A 108 51.42 -10.26 7.53
C GLU A 108 51.06 -9.89 6.09
N GLU A 109 52.00 -9.38 5.31
CA GLU A 109 51.83 -9.06 3.88
C GLU A 109 51.45 -10.31 3.07
N ALA A 110 52.15 -11.43 3.27
CA ALA A 110 51.82 -12.70 2.61
C ALA A 110 50.42 -13.23 2.99
N ILE A 111 49.97 -13.02 4.24
CA ILE A 111 48.61 -13.36 4.67
C ILE A 111 47.58 -12.43 4.00
N VAL A 112 47.86 -11.12 3.89
CA VAL A 112 46.98 -10.16 3.20
C VAL A 112 46.85 -10.53 1.72
N ASP A 113 47.94 -10.82 1.02
CA ASP A 113 47.93 -11.27 -0.38
C ASP A 113 47.17 -12.60 -0.56
N ALA A 114 47.36 -13.56 0.36
CA ALA A 114 46.61 -14.82 0.36
C ALA A 114 45.10 -14.64 0.63
N LEU A 115 44.71 -13.62 1.39
CA LEU A 115 43.30 -13.26 1.59
C LEU A 115 42.74 -12.48 0.39
N GLU A 116 43.51 -11.60 -0.23
CA GLU A 116 43.11 -10.89 -1.44
C GLU A 116 42.93 -11.83 -2.64
N THR A 117 43.85 -12.76 -2.87
CA THR A 117 43.74 -13.77 -3.93
C THR A 117 42.49 -14.62 -3.74
N LYS A 118 42.23 -15.12 -2.51
CA LYS A 118 40.98 -15.82 -2.18
C LYS A 118 39.72 -14.97 -2.41
N LYS A 119 39.73 -13.67 -2.06
CA LYS A 119 38.61 -12.74 -2.34
C LYS A 119 38.42 -12.52 -3.85
N LYS A 120 39.49 -12.34 -4.61
CA LYS A 120 39.48 -12.17 -6.07
C LYS A 120 38.96 -13.44 -6.76
N GLU A 121 39.39 -14.61 -6.32
CA GLU A 121 38.86 -15.91 -6.77
C GLU A 121 37.38 -16.07 -6.44
N ALA A 122 36.96 -15.81 -5.20
CA ALA A 122 35.55 -15.91 -4.81
C ALA A 122 34.67 -14.96 -5.63
N SER A 123 35.12 -13.72 -5.88
CA SER A 123 34.43 -12.75 -6.72
C SER A 123 34.35 -13.20 -8.18
N ARG A 124 35.43 -13.77 -8.72
CA ARG A 124 35.47 -14.37 -10.07
C ARG A 124 34.54 -15.58 -10.19
N ARG A 125 34.48 -16.45 -9.18
CA ARG A 125 33.54 -17.59 -9.13
C ARG A 125 32.09 -17.09 -9.08
N GLN A 126 31.76 -16.11 -8.24
CA GLN A 126 30.43 -15.50 -8.22
C GLN A 126 30.04 -14.85 -9.54
N LEU A 127 30.97 -14.16 -10.22
CA LEU A 127 30.71 -13.57 -11.53
C LEU A 127 30.48 -14.66 -12.60
N LEU A 128 31.28 -15.73 -12.57
CA LEU A 128 31.09 -16.88 -13.46
C LEU A 128 29.73 -17.55 -13.23
N VAL A 129 29.35 -17.79 -11.97
CA VAL A 129 28.03 -18.35 -11.61
C VAL A 129 26.91 -17.45 -12.12
N LYS A 130 26.99 -16.12 -11.92
CA LYS A 130 26.01 -15.17 -12.47
C LYS A 130 25.94 -15.22 -14.00
N GLN A 131 27.08 -15.18 -14.69
CA GLN A 131 27.14 -15.27 -16.15
C GLN A 131 26.53 -16.57 -16.68
N VAL A 132 26.77 -17.71 -16.03
CA VAL A 132 26.13 -18.98 -16.39
C VAL A 132 24.64 -18.97 -16.06
N ALA A 133 24.24 -18.42 -14.91
CA ALA A 133 22.85 -18.39 -14.45
C ALA A 133 21.93 -17.40 -15.19
N ASP A 134 22.50 -16.39 -15.84
CA ASP A 134 21.77 -15.43 -16.68
C ASP A 134 21.70 -15.87 -18.15
N ASN A 135 22.73 -16.58 -18.64
CA ASN A 135 22.78 -17.13 -20.00
C ASN A 135 22.11 -18.52 -20.13
N SER A 136 21.96 -19.29 -19.04
CA SER A 136 21.26 -20.58 -19.07
C SER A 136 19.76 -20.38 -19.25
N GLN A 137 19.21 -21.00 -20.31
CA GLN A 137 17.78 -21.02 -20.58
C GLN A 137 17.00 -21.79 -19.50
N GLU A 138 17.51 -22.95 -19.07
CA GLU A 138 16.87 -23.81 -18.07
C GLU A 138 16.66 -23.10 -16.73
N LEU A 139 17.68 -22.34 -16.27
CA LEU A 139 17.58 -21.54 -15.06
C LEU A 139 16.63 -20.34 -15.21
N ARG A 140 16.50 -19.79 -16.43
CA ARG A 140 15.54 -18.72 -16.72
C ARG A 140 14.10 -19.25 -16.66
N GLU A 141 13.83 -20.38 -17.31
CA GLU A 141 12.54 -21.06 -17.27
C GLU A 141 12.16 -21.51 -15.85
N LEU A 142 13.14 -22.00 -15.06
CA LEU A 142 12.92 -22.32 -13.65
C LEU A 142 12.58 -21.06 -12.83
N LYS A 143 13.34 -19.96 -12.97
CA LYS A 143 13.04 -18.68 -12.32
C LYS A 143 11.64 -18.17 -12.71
N GLU A 144 11.22 -18.33 -13.96
CA GLU A 144 9.86 -17.97 -14.41
C GLU A 144 8.77 -18.83 -13.78
N LYS A 145 8.95 -20.16 -13.76
CA LYS A 145 8.04 -21.08 -13.08
C LYS A 145 7.92 -20.80 -11.58
N LEU A 146 9.03 -20.50 -10.91
CA LEU A 146 9.04 -20.12 -9.49
C LEU A 146 8.34 -18.78 -9.25
N ARG A 147 8.58 -17.76 -10.07
CA ARG A 147 7.82 -16.49 -10.01
C ARG A 147 6.32 -16.68 -10.23
N CYS A 148 5.92 -17.60 -11.12
CA CYS A 148 4.50 -17.93 -11.32
C CYS A 148 3.89 -18.60 -10.08
N ALA A 149 4.67 -19.42 -9.36
CA ALA A 149 4.25 -19.99 -8.08
C ALA A 149 4.14 -18.91 -6.99
N GLU A 150 5.09 -17.97 -6.92
CA GLU A 150 5.05 -16.81 -5.99
C GLU A 150 3.80 -15.96 -6.22
N VAL A 151 3.52 -15.56 -7.46
CA VAL A 151 2.31 -14.78 -7.80
C VAL A 151 1.03 -15.56 -7.51
N SER A 152 1.04 -16.90 -7.66
CA SER A 152 -0.11 -17.74 -7.33
C SER A 152 -0.36 -17.82 -5.81
N TYR A 153 0.72 -17.93 -5.02
CA TYR A 153 0.70 -17.89 -3.56
C TYR A 153 0.26 -16.52 -3.03
N GLU A 154 0.83 -15.42 -3.55
CA GLU A 154 0.43 -14.05 -3.20
C GLU A 154 -1.03 -13.77 -3.55
N ARG A 155 -1.51 -14.29 -4.69
CA ARG A 155 -2.91 -14.19 -5.07
C ARG A 155 -3.85 -14.94 -4.11
N GLN A 156 -3.44 -16.10 -3.59
CA GLN A 156 -4.22 -16.79 -2.57
C GLN A 156 -4.24 -15.98 -1.26
N LEU A 157 -3.09 -15.45 -0.82
CA LEU A 157 -3.04 -14.60 0.37
C LEU A 157 -3.95 -13.36 0.21
N GLN A 158 -3.95 -12.71 -0.96
CA GLN A 158 -4.87 -11.61 -1.27
C GLN A 158 -6.35 -12.03 -1.26
N MET A 159 -6.69 -13.26 -1.67
CA MET A 159 -8.05 -13.79 -1.57
C MET A 159 -8.47 -14.04 -0.12
N GLU A 160 -7.55 -14.56 0.71
CA GLU A 160 -7.78 -14.75 2.15
C GLU A 160 -7.93 -13.39 2.86
N GLU A 161 -7.06 -12.42 2.58
CA GLU A 161 -7.17 -11.04 3.08
C GLU A 161 -8.49 -10.37 2.64
N ALA A 162 -8.87 -10.50 1.37
CA ALA A 162 -10.12 -9.95 0.85
C ALA A 162 -11.36 -10.63 1.47
N ALA A 163 -11.30 -11.93 1.77
CA ALA A 163 -12.36 -12.63 2.50
C ALA A 163 -12.47 -12.09 3.94
N MET A 164 -11.34 -11.96 4.66
CA MET A 164 -11.30 -11.41 6.02
C MET A 164 -11.77 -9.94 6.09
N ILE A 165 -11.51 -9.14 5.04
CA ILE A 165 -12.04 -7.77 4.93
C ILE A 165 -13.54 -7.81 4.69
N LYS A 166 -14.00 -8.64 3.74
CA LYS A 166 -15.42 -8.76 3.43
C LYS A 166 -16.24 -9.24 4.63
N GLU A 167 -15.77 -10.21 5.39
CA GLU A 167 -16.45 -10.68 6.61
C GLU A 167 -16.67 -9.52 7.61
N ARG A 168 -15.69 -8.61 7.74
CA ARG A 168 -15.82 -7.40 8.59
C ARG A 168 -16.76 -6.35 8.00
N GLU A 169 -16.82 -6.22 6.68
CA GLU A 169 -17.78 -5.35 5.99
C GLU A 169 -19.20 -5.89 6.16
N ASP A 170 -19.42 -7.20 5.95
CA ASP A 170 -20.69 -7.90 6.18
C ASP A 170 -21.14 -7.77 7.66
N GLU A 171 -20.23 -7.88 8.64
CA GLU A 171 -20.50 -7.61 10.07
C GLU A 171 -20.92 -6.14 10.34
N TYR A 172 -20.23 -5.19 9.70
CA TYR A 172 -20.50 -3.75 9.86
C TYR A 172 -21.85 -3.34 9.25
N ASP A 173 -22.15 -3.83 8.05
CA ASP A 173 -23.44 -3.62 7.38
C ASP A 173 -24.59 -4.28 8.17
N ALA A 174 -24.39 -5.48 8.72
CA ALA A 174 -25.37 -6.10 9.62
C ALA A 174 -25.64 -5.26 10.88
N ALA A 175 -24.61 -4.63 11.45
CA ALA A 175 -24.76 -3.70 12.58
C ALA A 175 -25.50 -2.42 12.18
N ILE A 176 -25.21 -1.85 11.00
CA ILE A 176 -25.95 -0.72 10.44
C ILE A 176 -27.43 -1.07 10.24
N HIS A 177 -27.74 -2.21 9.61
CA HIS A 177 -29.11 -2.65 9.38
C HIS A 177 -29.88 -2.84 10.69
N SER A 178 -29.24 -3.38 11.74
CA SER A 178 -29.82 -3.47 13.08
C SER A 178 -30.17 -2.10 13.67
N ILE A 179 -29.27 -1.10 13.54
CA ILE A 179 -29.52 0.27 14.00
C ILE A 179 -30.65 0.93 13.19
N MET A 180 -30.67 0.76 11.87
CA MET A 180 -31.72 1.29 10.99
C MET A 180 -33.09 0.69 11.33
N GLU A 181 -33.17 -0.62 11.58
CA GLU A 181 -34.43 -1.27 11.97
C GLU A 181 -34.89 -0.80 13.36
N GLN A 182 -33.97 -0.62 14.33
CA GLN A 182 -34.31 0.00 15.62
C GLN A 182 -34.85 1.42 15.46
N GLN A 183 -34.30 2.22 14.55
CA GLN A 183 -34.83 3.57 14.25
C GLN A 183 -36.21 3.49 13.59
N ARG A 184 -36.41 2.58 12.63
CA ARG A 184 -37.72 2.34 11.98
C ARG A 184 -38.80 1.95 12.98
N VAL A 185 -38.50 1.02 13.88
CA VAL A 185 -39.42 0.58 14.95
C VAL A 185 -39.74 1.71 15.92
N LYS A 186 -38.75 2.54 16.30
CA LYS A 186 -38.98 3.73 17.13
C LYS A 186 -39.90 4.75 16.45
N ALA A 187 -39.69 5.03 15.16
CA ALA A 187 -40.54 5.95 14.39
C ALA A 187 -41.99 5.45 14.33
N VAL A 188 -42.22 4.16 14.04
CA VAL A 188 -43.56 3.56 14.04
C VAL A 188 -44.22 3.69 15.43
N PHE A 189 -43.49 3.42 16.51
CA PHE A 189 -44.02 3.55 17.87
C PHE A 189 -44.37 5.01 18.25
N GLU A 190 -43.59 5.98 17.77
CA GLU A 190 -43.87 7.41 17.95
C GLU A 190 -45.10 7.86 17.15
N GLU A 191 -45.28 7.37 15.91
CA GLU A 191 -46.49 7.59 15.10
C GLU A 191 -47.74 6.98 15.75
N GLU A 192 -47.66 5.72 16.21
CA GLU A 192 -48.75 5.07 16.95
C GLU A 192 -49.13 5.84 18.21
N ARG A 193 -48.12 6.33 18.97
CA ARG A 193 -48.33 7.15 20.16
C ARG A 193 -48.98 8.49 19.83
N ALA A 194 -48.59 9.14 18.75
CA ALA A 194 -49.20 10.39 18.28
C ALA A 194 -50.65 10.18 17.79
N MET A 195 -50.91 9.07 17.10
CA MET A 195 -52.26 8.68 16.66
C MET A 195 -53.17 8.33 17.85
N ALA A 196 -52.63 7.63 18.86
CA ALA A 196 -53.35 7.36 20.11
C ALA A 196 -53.65 8.65 20.89
N ALA A 197 -52.73 9.62 20.93
CA ALA A 197 -52.96 10.94 21.53
C ALA A 197 -54.10 11.70 20.83
N LYS A 198 -54.04 11.81 19.49
CA LYS A 198 -55.13 12.41 18.68
C LYS A 198 -56.47 11.70 18.86
N ARG A 199 -56.47 10.37 19.05
CA ARG A 199 -57.69 9.59 19.33
C ARG A 199 -58.27 9.91 20.72
N LYS A 200 -57.43 10.09 21.73
CA LYS A 200 -57.86 10.52 23.08
C LYS A 200 -58.42 11.94 23.08
N GLU A 201 -57.75 12.87 22.38
CA GLU A 201 -58.22 14.25 22.21
C GLU A 201 -59.60 14.31 21.51
N ARG A 202 -59.78 13.57 20.42
CA ARG A 202 -61.09 13.45 19.75
C ARG A 202 -62.17 12.82 20.63
N ALA A 203 -61.82 11.85 21.46
CA ALA A 203 -62.76 11.28 22.43
C ALA A 203 -63.19 12.32 23.47
N ALA A 204 -62.24 12.99 24.12
CA ALA A 204 -62.52 14.06 25.09
C ALA A 204 -63.36 15.20 24.49
N SER A 205 -63.06 15.62 23.25
CA SER A 205 -63.86 16.63 22.54
C SER A 205 -65.28 16.17 22.25
N ARG A 206 -65.48 14.90 21.85
CA ARG A 206 -66.82 14.32 21.65
C ARG A 206 -67.58 14.24 22.98
N ASP A 207 -66.91 13.84 24.05
CA ASP A 207 -67.56 13.64 25.36
C ASP A 207 -67.99 15.01 25.94
N ALA A 208 -67.17 16.06 25.81
CA ALA A 208 -67.55 17.44 26.12
C ALA A 208 -68.72 17.98 25.26
N LEU A 209 -68.79 17.60 23.97
CA LEU A 209 -69.94 17.95 23.12
C LEU A 209 -71.21 17.21 23.55
N ALA A 210 -71.10 15.98 24.07
CA ALA A 210 -72.23 15.25 24.61
C ALA A 210 -72.76 15.91 25.91
N GLU A 211 -71.87 16.34 26.80
CA GLU A 211 -72.25 17.12 28.00
C GLU A 211 -73.02 18.41 27.63
N GLN A 212 -72.54 19.17 26.64
CA GLN A 212 -73.25 20.36 26.13
C GLN A 212 -74.62 20.06 25.49
N ILE A 213 -74.81 18.84 24.96
CA ILE A 213 -76.11 18.41 24.41
C ILE A 213 -77.08 18.07 25.55
N GLU A 214 -76.62 17.36 26.59
CA GLU A 214 -77.46 17.07 27.76
C GLU A 214 -77.82 18.33 28.55
N GLU A 215 -76.88 19.27 28.72
CA GLU A 215 -77.16 20.59 29.33
C GLU A 215 -78.25 21.36 28.55
N LYS A 216 -78.18 21.36 27.20
CA LYS A 216 -79.22 21.97 26.36
C LYS A 216 -80.55 21.24 26.42
N LYS A 217 -80.58 19.91 26.58
CA LYS A 217 -81.83 19.16 26.78
C LYS A 217 -82.46 19.52 28.12
N ALA A 218 -81.68 19.56 29.21
CA ALA A 218 -82.16 19.95 30.53
C ALA A 218 -82.79 21.37 30.48
N ALA A 219 -82.11 22.34 29.86
CA ALA A 219 -82.65 23.68 29.67
C ALA A 219 -83.93 23.70 28.81
N GLN A 220 -84.07 22.82 27.80
CA GLN A 220 -85.31 22.67 27.03
C GLN A 220 -86.45 22.03 27.83
N GLU A 221 -86.15 21.09 28.73
CA GLU A 221 -87.13 20.49 29.63
C GLU A 221 -87.62 21.49 30.68
N GLU A 222 -86.72 22.29 31.26
CA GLU A 222 -87.06 23.41 32.15
C GLU A 222 -87.96 24.44 31.45
N ALA A 223 -87.55 24.94 30.28
CA ALA A 223 -88.35 25.88 29.49
C ALA A 223 -89.71 25.30 29.06
N ARG A 224 -89.79 23.98 28.82
CA ARG A 224 -91.06 23.29 28.53
C ARG A 224 -91.97 23.21 29.76
N VAL A 225 -91.41 23.02 30.95
CA VAL A 225 -92.17 23.05 32.22
C VAL A 225 -92.69 24.46 32.50
N GLU A 226 -91.92 25.51 32.20
CA GLU A 226 -92.37 26.90 32.29
C GLU A 226 -93.49 27.20 31.29
N TYR A 227 -93.32 26.84 30.02
CA TYR A 227 -94.36 27.00 29.00
C TYR A 227 -95.68 26.28 29.34
N LEU A 228 -95.61 25.09 29.95
CA LEU A 228 -96.81 24.38 30.40
C LEU A 228 -97.52 25.12 31.55
N LYS A 229 -96.78 25.70 32.50
CA LYS A 229 -97.36 26.55 33.57
C LYS A 229 -98.00 27.81 32.99
N GLU A 230 -97.35 28.49 32.05
CA GLU A 230 -97.92 29.64 31.36
C GLU A 230 -99.19 29.25 30.60
N ARG A 231 -99.20 28.11 29.91
CA ARG A 231 -100.39 27.63 29.19
C ARG A 231 -101.54 27.31 30.13
N GLU A 232 -101.28 26.66 31.28
CA GLU A 232 -102.31 26.42 32.30
C GLU A 232 -102.90 27.73 32.86
N GLN A 233 -102.08 28.76 33.03
CA GLN A 233 -102.54 30.10 33.43
C GLN A 233 -103.39 30.77 32.34
N VAL A 234 -102.98 30.69 31.07
CA VAL A 234 -103.77 31.21 29.93
C VAL A 234 -105.08 30.43 29.76
N ASP A 235 -105.06 29.11 29.87
CA ASP A 235 -106.25 28.25 29.80
C ASP A 235 -107.23 28.57 30.96
N ALA A 236 -106.73 28.93 32.15
CA ALA A 236 -107.55 29.38 33.27
C ALA A 236 -108.22 30.75 33.02
N ILE A 237 -107.48 31.72 32.43
CA ILE A 237 -108.03 33.02 32.02
C ILE A 237 -109.10 32.83 30.93
N ALA A 238 -108.85 31.96 29.95
CA ALA A 238 -109.81 31.66 28.89
C ALA A 238 -111.13 31.05 29.42
N ARG A 239 -111.07 30.19 30.44
CA ARG A 239 -112.28 29.68 31.13
C ARG A 239 -113.02 30.78 31.86
N ALA A 240 -112.32 31.66 32.58
CA ALA A 240 -112.96 32.78 33.28
C ALA A 240 -113.69 33.72 32.32
N ILE A 241 -113.11 34.00 31.14
CA ILE A 241 -113.77 34.79 30.08
C ILE A 241 -115.02 34.06 29.56
N ALA A 242 -114.94 32.74 29.30
CA ALA A 242 -116.08 31.97 28.82
C ALA A 242 -117.24 31.92 29.84
N GLU A 243 -116.93 31.79 31.14
CA GLU A 243 -117.93 31.84 32.21
C GLU A 243 -118.57 33.24 32.35
N GLU A 244 -117.79 34.32 32.17
CA GLU A 244 -118.30 35.70 32.16
C GLU A 244 -119.19 35.97 30.94
N ASP A 245 -118.79 35.52 29.74
CA ASP A 245 -119.56 35.60 28.50
C ASP A 245 -120.89 34.83 28.61
N GLU A 246 -120.88 33.61 29.18
CA GLU A 246 -122.13 32.86 29.42
C GLU A 246 -123.07 33.58 30.40
N ALA A 247 -122.54 34.15 31.48
CA ALA A 247 -123.30 34.95 32.43
C ALA A 247 -123.89 36.21 31.77
N GLU A 248 -123.14 36.88 30.90
CA GLU A 248 -123.62 38.04 30.14
C GLU A 248 -124.70 37.64 29.11
N ARG A 249 -124.54 36.48 28.46
CA ARG A 249 -125.53 35.91 27.54
C ARG A 249 -126.84 35.53 28.24
N LEU A 250 -126.78 34.99 29.47
CA LEU A 250 -127.96 34.73 30.31
C LEU A 250 -128.67 36.03 30.72
N ARG A 251 -127.91 37.07 31.11
CA ARG A 251 -128.47 38.41 31.39
C ARG A 251 -129.17 39.02 30.17
N LYS A 252 -128.60 38.87 28.97
CA LYS A 252 -129.22 39.29 27.69
C LYS A 252 -130.49 38.49 27.40
N ALA A 253 -130.47 37.16 27.57
CA ALA A 253 -131.64 36.30 27.36
C ALA A 253 -132.82 36.64 28.28
N GLN A 254 -132.55 37.03 29.54
CA GLN A 254 -133.59 37.45 30.47
C GLN A 254 -134.27 38.76 30.02
N LYS A 255 -133.50 39.78 29.63
CA LYS A 255 -134.04 41.04 29.06
C LYS A 255 -134.88 40.80 27.80
N VAL A 256 -134.55 39.78 27.00
CA VAL A 256 -135.34 39.37 25.83
C VAL A 256 -136.67 38.67 26.22
N LYS A 257 -136.74 37.98 27.35
CA LYS A 257 -138.01 37.42 27.86
C LYS A 257 -138.95 38.51 28.36
N ASP A 258 -138.43 39.46 29.13
CA ASP A 258 -139.22 40.55 29.71
C ASP A 258 -139.81 41.46 28.62
N THR A 259 -139.02 41.76 27.58
CA THR A 259 -139.51 42.48 26.39
C THR A 259 -140.51 41.66 25.56
N LYS A 260 -140.33 40.33 25.42
CA LYS A 260 -141.32 39.48 24.74
C LYS A 260 -142.67 39.41 25.46
N ALA A 261 -142.69 39.41 26.79
CA ALA A 261 -143.93 39.44 27.57
C ALA A 261 -144.69 40.77 27.38
N TRP A 262 -143.97 41.89 27.27
CA TRP A 262 -144.55 43.20 26.95
C TRP A 262 -145.07 43.27 25.50
N VAL A 263 -144.30 42.73 24.55
CA VAL A 263 -144.69 42.65 23.13
C VAL A 263 -145.91 41.76 22.90
N ALA A 264 -146.06 40.64 23.62
CA ALA A 264 -147.25 39.77 23.50
C ALA A 264 -148.57 40.53 23.76
N LYS A 265 -148.62 41.33 24.84
CA LYS A 265 -149.78 42.21 25.14
C LYS A 265 -150.01 43.31 24.10
N PHE A 266 -148.98 43.73 23.37
CA PHE A 266 -149.10 44.72 22.29
C PHE A 266 -149.48 44.07 20.94
N LEU A 267 -149.25 42.76 20.78
CA LEU A 267 -149.58 42.02 19.57
C LEU A 267 -151.06 41.60 19.52
N GLU A 268 -151.70 41.25 20.64
CA GLU A 268 -153.16 41.05 20.71
C GLU A 268 -153.92 42.29 20.20
N LEU A 269 -153.50 43.48 20.65
CA LEU A 269 -154.08 44.76 20.22
C LEU A 269 -153.78 45.15 18.75
N ARG A 270 -152.99 44.33 18.03
CA ARG A 270 -152.52 44.59 16.66
C ARG A 270 -152.83 43.43 15.70
N GLU A 271 -153.37 42.31 16.14
CA GLU A 271 -153.80 41.22 15.22
C GLU A 271 -155.00 41.69 14.38
N ASP A 272 -155.96 42.39 14.99
CA ASP A 272 -157.12 43.03 14.34
C ASP A 272 -156.77 43.99 13.19
N LEU A 273 -155.53 44.51 13.16
CA LEU A 273 -155.01 45.39 12.11
C LEU A 273 -154.14 44.65 11.07
N ARG A 274 -153.64 43.44 11.35
CA ARG A 274 -152.56 42.80 10.57
C ARG A 274 -153.04 41.88 9.45
N GLU A 275 -154.33 41.59 9.37
CA GLU A 275 -154.93 40.96 8.18
C GLU A 275 -154.89 41.90 6.97
N GLN A 276 -154.86 43.22 7.19
CA GLN A 276 -154.96 44.23 6.13
C GLN A 276 -153.63 44.57 5.43
N GLU A 277 -152.47 44.38 6.09
CA GLU A 277 -151.15 44.71 5.51
C GLU A 277 -150.50 43.54 4.73
N ARG A 278 -150.96 42.30 4.94
CA ARG A 278 -150.32 41.07 4.41
C ARG A 278 -150.30 40.99 2.87
N GLN A 279 -151.06 41.85 2.18
CA GLN A 279 -151.10 41.92 0.72
C GLN A 279 -150.02 42.81 0.09
N ARG A 280 -149.29 43.64 0.86
CA ARG A 280 -148.32 44.62 0.29
C ARG A 280 -146.88 44.11 0.15
N LEU A 281 -146.51 43.02 0.83
CA LEU A 281 -145.11 42.56 0.90
C LEU A 281 -144.65 41.67 -0.27
N LEU A 282 -145.52 41.38 -1.25
CA LEU A 282 -145.21 40.56 -2.42
C LEU A 282 -144.44 41.29 -3.54
N GLU A 283 -144.17 42.60 -3.39
CA GLU A 283 -143.63 43.44 -4.48
C GLU A 283 -142.13 43.78 -4.36
N GLU A 284 -141.46 43.55 -3.21
CA GLU A 284 -140.10 44.07 -2.96
C GLU A 284 -138.95 43.03 -3.03
N GLU A 285 -139.21 41.75 -3.29
CA GLU A 285 -138.16 40.71 -3.43
C GLU A 285 -137.23 40.88 -4.66
N ALA A 286 -137.47 41.89 -5.51
CA ALA A 286 -136.80 42.05 -6.81
C ALA A 286 -135.40 42.72 -6.79
N GLN A 287 -134.89 43.23 -5.66
CA GLN A 287 -133.70 44.11 -5.67
C GLN A 287 -132.33 43.48 -5.33
N ILE A 288 -132.26 42.31 -4.69
CA ILE A 288 -131.00 41.82 -4.08
C ILE A 288 -130.13 40.95 -5.01
N ALA A 289 -130.56 40.71 -6.26
CA ALA A 289 -129.79 39.95 -7.25
C ALA A 289 -128.47 40.60 -7.71
N ARG A 290 -128.19 41.87 -7.37
CA ARG A 290 -127.07 42.66 -7.92
C ARG A 290 -125.75 42.55 -7.16
N PHE A 291 -125.70 41.94 -5.97
CA PHE A 291 -124.49 41.95 -5.13
C PHE A 291 -123.47 40.84 -5.43
N ALA A 292 -123.82 39.86 -6.28
CA ALA A 292 -122.99 38.67 -6.53
C ALA A 292 -121.80 38.90 -7.49
N ALA A 293 -121.84 39.94 -8.34
CA ALA A 293 -120.87 40.14 -9.42
C ALA A 293 -119.51 40.76 -8.99
N GLU A 294 -119.40 41.25 -7.75
CA GLU A 294 -118.25 42.05 -7.30
C GLU A 294 -117.04 41.19 -6.86
N ILE A 295 -117.24 39.90 -6.55
CA ILE A 295 -116.21 39.04 -5.93
C ILE A 295 -115.22 38.46 -6.94
N GLU A 296 -115.65 38.12 -8.17
CA GLU A 296 -114.78 37.52 -9.21
C GLU A 296 -113.62 38.42 -9.65
N ARG A 297 -113.73 39.75 -9.47
CA ARG A 297 -112.69 40.70 -9.92
C ARG A 297 -111.40 40.67 -9.10
N ARG A 298 -111.39 40.13 -7.88
CA ARG A 298 -110.20 40.15 -7.00
C ARG A 298 -109.21 39.01 -7.22
N GLN A 299 -109.61 37.89 -7.81
CA GLN A 299 -108.74 36.71 -7.93
C GLN A 299 -107.75 36.77 -9.10
N LYS A 300 -108.04 37.54 -10.16
CA LYS A 300 -107.19 37.65 -11.37
C LYS A 300 -105.92 38.49 -11.21
N ALA A 301 -105.63 39.03 -10.02
CA ALA A 301 -104.52 39.97 -9.80
C ALA A 301 -103.20 39.32 -9.32
N THR A 302 -103.24 38.08 -8.82
CA THR A 302 -102.09 37.45 -8.14
C THR A 302 -101.30 36.43 -8.96
N GLU A 303 -101.81 36.00 -10.11
CA GLU A 303 -101.17 34.93 -10.90
C GLU A 303 -100.06 35.45 -11.83
N GLY A 304 -100.21 36.65 -12.41
CA GLY A 304 -99.27 37.22 -13.39
C GLY A 304 -97.87 37.61 -12.87
N MET A 305 -97.63 37.61 -11.55
CA MET A 305 -96.32 37.93 -10.96
C MET A 305 -95.35 36.73 -10.92
N ARG A 306 -95.82 35.49 -11.06
CA ARG A 306 -94.96 34.29 -10.96
C ARG A 306 -94.37 33.86 -12.30
N GLU A 307 -95.13 33.95 -13.39
CA GLU A 307 -94.69 33.52 -14.72
C GLU A 307 -93.52 34.37 -15.27
N ALA A 308 -93.46 35.65 -14.92
CA ALA A 308 -92.38 36.56 -15.34
C ALA A 308 -90.99 36.18 -14.78
N GLN A 309 -90.90 35.55 -13.61
CA GLN A 309 -89.62 35.19 -12.97
C GLN A 309 -89.03 33.86 -13.45
N GLN A 310 -89.81 33.03 -14.14
CA GLN A 310 -89.32 31.77 -14.72
C GLN A 310 -88.80 32.01 -16.15
N ALA A 311 -89.51 32.79 -16.97
CA ALA A 311 -89.12 33.10 -18.34
C ALA A 311 -87.76 33.81 -18.51
N GLU A 312 -87.27 34.52 -17.48
CA GLU A 312 -85.94 35.15 -17.52
C GLU A 312 -84.79 34.15 -17.29
N LYS A 313 -84.99 33.17 -16.40
CA LYS A 313 -83.97 32.18 -16.02
C LYS A 313 -83.70 31.19 -17.15
N ASP A 314 -84.75 30.72 -17.82
CA ASP A 314 -84.62 29.79 -18.94
C ASP A 314 -83.87 30.42 -20.13
N ARG A 315 -84.05 31.74 -20.34
CA ARG A 315 -83.38 32.52 -21.40
C ARG A 315 -81.88 32.68 -21.21
N ILE A 316 -81.38 32.58 -19.97
CA ILE A 316 -79.95 32.66 -19.64
C ILE A 316 -79.31 31.27 -19.78
N LEU A 317 -80.00 30.22 -19.35
CA LEU A 317 -79.55 28.83 -19.51
C LEU A 317 -79.44 28.41 -20.97
N GLU A 318 -80.40 28.79 -21.83
CA GLU A 318 -80.38 28.43 -23.26
C GLU A 318 -79.19 29.08 -24.02
N LYS A 319 -78.80 30.30 -23.63
CA LYS A 319 -77.62 30.98 -24.22
C LYS A 319 -76.33 30.30 -23.79
N LEU A 320 -76.19 30.00 -22.50
CA LEU A 320 -74.98 29.36 -21.96
C LEU A 320 -74.79 27.93 -22.50
N ALA A 321 -75.89 27.21 -22.77
CA ALA A 321 -75.85 25.90 -23.40
C ALA A 321 -75.35 25.96 -24.86
N LYS A 322 -75.86 26.92 -25.65
CA LYS A 322 -75.47 27.11 -27.06
C LYS A 322 -74.02 27.58 -27.20
N GLU A 323 -73.58 28.48 -26.33
CA GLU A 323 -72.21 28.99 -26.32
C GLU A 323 -71.20 27.90 -25.92
N LYS A 324 -71.58 27.00 -25.01
CA LYS A 324 -70.80 25.81 -24.68
C LYS A 324 -70.71 24.81 -25.84
N GLU A 325 -71.84 24.48 -26.48
CA GLU A 325 -71.85 23.54 -27.62
C GLU A 325 -71.03 24.03 -28.83
N GLU A 326 -71.02 25.33 -29.13
CA GLU A 326 -70.16 25.86 -30.20
C GLU A 326 -68.67 25.81 -29.82
N ASN A 327 -68.34 26.02 -28.54
CA ASN A 327 -66.95 26.02 -28.09
C ASN A 327 -66.38 24.59 -28.01
N ASP A 328 -67.17 23.63 -27.53
CA ASP A 328 -66.80 22.21 -27.55
C ASP A 328 -66.66 21.70 -29.01
N ARG A 329 -67.59 22.02 -29.93
CA ARG A 329 -67.44 21.66 -31.36
C ARG A 329 -66.19 22.27 -32.02
N ARG A 330 -65.88 23.55 -31.75
CA ARG A 330 -64.65 24.17 -32.27
C ARG A 330 -63.38 23.55 -31.68
N ARG A 331 -63.44 22.99 -30.48
CA ARG A 331 -62.31 22.28 -29.87
C ARG A 331 -62.15 20.89 -30.48
N ASP A 332 -63.24 20.15 -30.66
CA ASP A 332 -63.25 18.83 -31.29
C ASP A 332 -62.78 18.88 -32.77
N GLU A 333 -63.22 19.89 -33.54
CA GLU A 333 -62.74 20.14 -34.92
C GLU A 333 -61.24 20.48 -34.97
N MET A 334 -60.71 21.19 -33.96
CA MET A 334 -59.28 21.50 -33.82
C MET A 334 -58.47 20.24 -33.44
N GLU A 335 -58.98 19.43 -32.52
CA GLU A 335 -58.37 18.17 -32.07
C GLU A 335 -58.36 17.13 -33.20
N GLU A 336 -59.40 17.02 -34.04
CA GLU A 336 -59.38 16.17 -35.25
C GLU A 336 -58.33 16.62 -36.27
N LEU A 337 -58.14 17.93 -36.48
CA LEU A 337 -57.13 18.45 -37.41
C LEU A 337 -55.70 18.17 -36.91
N ILE A 338 -55.46 18.36 -35.61
CA ILE A 338 -54.18 18.06 -34.95
C ILE A 338 -53.87 16.56 -35.04
N ASN A 339 -54.87 15.70 -34.81
CA ASN A 339 -54.68 14.26 -34.90
C ASN A 339 -54.38 13.81 -36.34
N ARG A 340 -55.03 14.37 -37.37
CA ARG A 340 -54.69 14.08 -38.78
C ARG A 340 -53.26 14.48 -39.13
N LEU A 341 -52.84 15.70 -38.76
CA LEU A 341 -51.46 16.17 -38.96
C LEU A 341 -50.44 15.29 -38.24
N TYR A 342 -50.73 14.85 -37.02
CA TYR A 342 -49.84 13.96 -36.25
C TYR A 342 -49.66 12.59 -36.91
N PHE A 343 -50.73 12.00 -37.47
CA PHE A 343 -50.64 10.75 -38.23
C PHE A 343 -49.91 10.92 -39.57
N GLU A 344 -50.15 12.01 -40.31
CA GLU A 344 -49.46 12.29 -41.58
C GLU A 344 -47.95 12.57 -41.39
N GLU A 345 -47.57 13.35 -40.37
CA GLU A 345 -46.16 13.57 -40.02
C GLU A 345 -45.45 12.29 -39.52
N ALA A 346 -46.15 11.43 -38.78
CA ALA A 346 -45.61 10.14 -38.34
C ALA A 346 -45.38 9.20 -39.53
N GLU A 347 -46.32 9.12 -40.48
CA GLU A 347 -46.15 8.33 -41.70
C GLU A 347 -45.01 8.85 -42.59
N GLU A 348 -44.91 10.17 -42.81
CA GLU A 348 -43.81 10.77 -43.56
C GLU A 348 -42.45 10.47 -42.90
N LYS A 349 -42.33 10.61 -41.57
CA LYS A 349 -41.12 10.21 -40.83
C LYS A 349 -40.80 8.73 -40.97
N HIS A 350 -41.79 7.83 -40.87
CA HIS A 350 -41.57 6.40 -41.06
C HIS A 350 -41.18 6.03 -42.50
N ARG A 351 -41.79 6.67 -43.52
CA ARG A 351 -41.41 6.50 -44.94
C ARG A 351 -40.02 7.06 -45.24
N ALA A 352 -39.65 8.20 -44.66
CA ALA A 352 -38.31 8.78 -44.79
C ALA A 352 -37.24 7.90 -44.13
N ALA A 353 -37.44 7.46 -42.88
CA ALA A 353 -36.51 6.58 -42.18
C ALA A 353 -36.37 5.20 -42.86
N ALA A 354 -37.44 4.66 -43.45
CA ALA A 354 -37.38 3.44 -44.24
C ALA A 354 -36.55 3.62 -45.53
N LYS A 355 -36.74 4.72 -46.27
CA LYS A 355 -35.95 5.06 -47.46
C LYS A 355 -34.47 5.28 -47.12
N GLU A 356 -34.18 5.99 -46.03
CA GLU A 356 -32.79 6.21 -45.60
C GLU A 356 -32.10 4.90 -45.19
N LYS A 357 -32.78 4.04 -44.42
CA LYS A 357 -32.24 2.75 -43.99
C LYS A 357 -32.04 1.78 -45.18
N ALA A 358 -32.88 1.86 -46.21
CA ALA A 358 -32.69 1.15 -47.46
C ALA A 358 -31.50 1.72 -48.27
N ALA A 359 -31.36 3.05 -48.38
CA ALA A 359 -30.25 3.70 -49.07
C ALA A 359 -28.90 3.41 -48.41
N ARG A 360 -28.80 3.49 -47.07
CA ARG A 360 -27.58 3.13 -46.31
C ARG A 360 -27.20 1.67 -46.50
N ARG A 361 -28.16 0.74 -46.54
CA ARG A 361 -27.90 -0.68 -46.84
C ARG A 361 -27.38 -0.88 -48.27
N ALA A 362 -28.00 -0.23 -49.26
CA ALA A 362 -27.56 -0.32 -50.66
C ALA A 362 -26.18 0.32 -50.92
N ALA A 363 -25.83 1.38 -50.18
CA ALA A 363 -24.49 1.98 -50.21
C ALA A 363 -23.43 1.03 -49.62
N MET A 364 -23.69 0.50 -48.42
CA MET A 364 -22.78 -0.44 -47.74
C MET A 364 -22.57 -1.74 -48.56
N GLU A 365 -23.60 -2.24 -49.25
CA GLU A 365 -23.48 -3.42 -50.12
C GLU A 365 -22.66 -3.13 -51.40
N ARG A 366 -22.61 -1.88 -51.87
CA ARG A 366 -21.73 -1.47 -52.98
C ARG A 366 -20.28 -1.33 -52.53
N GLU A 367 -20.01 -0.64 -51.42
CA GLU A 367 -18.65 -0.51 -50.88
C GLU A 367 -18.01 -1.88 -50.61
N VAL A 368 -18.76 -2.83 -50.05
CA VAL A 368 -18.26 -4.20 -49.78
C VAL A 368 -17.95 -4.96 -51.08
N LYS A 369 -18.71 -4.74 -52.17
CA LYS A 369 -18.43 -5.37 -53.47
C LYS A 369 -17.20 -4.76 -54.15
N GLU A 370 -17.09 -3.44 -54.14
CA GLU A 370 -15.96 -2.71 -54.75
C GLU A 370 -14.62 -2.99 -54.02
N ALA A 371 -14.63 -3.04 -52.68
CA ALA A 371 -13.44 -3.36 -51.89
C ALA A 371 -12.92 -4.79 -52.15
N ASN A 372 -13.82 -5.76 -52.30
CA ASN A 372 -13.47 -7.16 -52.56
C ASN A 372 -12.87 -7.34 -53.97
N GLU A 373 -13.41 -6.63 -54.97
CA GLU A 373 -12.89 -6.68 -56.33
C GLU A 373 -11.49 -6.03 -56.46
N GLN A 374 -11.24 -4.94 -55.73
CA GLN A 374 -9.91 -4.32 -55.64
C GLN A 374 -8.89 -5.28 -54.99
N GLN A 375 -9.26 -5.96 -53.90
CA GLN A 375 -8.39 -6.94 -53.23
C GLN A 375 -7.97 -8.10 -54.15
N ARG A 376 -8.87 -8.56 -55.03
CA ARG A 376 -8.57 -9.63 -56.00
C ARG A 376 -7.54 -9.19 -57.06
N ARG A 377 -7.70 -7.99 -57.62
CA ARG A 377 -6.81 -7.46 -58.67
C ARG A 377 -5.38 -7.24 -58.17
N VAL A 378 -5.19 -6.80 -56.92
CA VAL A 378 -3.86 -6.66 -56.31
C VAL A 378 -3.18 -8.03 -56.13
N LYS A 379 -3.93 -9.06 -55.73
CA LYS A 379 -3.38 -10.41 -55.49
C LYS A 379 -2.97 -11.13 -56.78
N GLU A 380 -3.69 -10.90 -57.88
CA GLU A 380 -3.33 -11.43 -59.21
C GLU A 380 -2.06 -10.74 -59.76
N ALA A 381 -1.89 -9.42 -59.57
CA ALA A 381 -0.72 -8.68 -60.06
C ALA A 381 0.62 -9.05 -59.40
N ILE A 382 0.62 -9.40 -58.11
CA ILE A 382 1.84 -9.83 -57.39
C ILE A 382 2.35 -11.16 -57.95
N ARG A 383 1.43 -12.10 -58.19
CA ARG A 383 1.75 -13.48 -58.62
C ARG A 383 2.39 -13.57 -60.01
N VAL A 384 2.16 -12.58 -60.87
CA VAL A 384 2.79 -12.51 -62.21
C VAL A 384 4.25 -12.06 -62.10
N ARG A 385 4.55 -11.07 -61.24
CA ARG A 385 5.92 -10.56 -61.05
C ARG A 385 6.89 -11.58 -60.44
N GLU A 386 6.40 -12.46 -59.56
CA GLU A 386 7.24 -13.51 -58.95
C GLU A 386 7.73 -14.53 -59.99
N ILE A 387 6.88 -14.87 -60.98
CA ILE A 387 7.20 -15.85 -62.04
C ILE A 387 8.25 -15.29 -63.03
N GLU A 388 8.21 -14.00 -63.31
CA GLU A 388 9.18 -13.34 -64.21
C GLU A 388 10.60 -13.33 -63.60
N GLN A 389 10.72 -13.08 -62.29
CA GLN A 389 12.01 -13.02 -61.60
C GLN A 389 12.70 -14.39 -61.47
N GLU A 390 11.93 -15.49 -61.35
CA GLU A 390 12.50 -16.84 -61.19
C GLU A 390 13.14 -17.39 -62.48
N GLN A 391 12.65 -16.98 -63.66
CA GLN A 391 13.22 -17.42 -64.95
C GLN A 391 14.57 -16.76 -65.25
N GLU A 392 14.76 -15.52 -64.85
CA GLU A 392 15.97 -14.75 -65.17
C GLU A 392 17.19 -15.25 -64.37
N PHE A 393 16.98 -15.65 -63.12
CA PHE A 393 18.00 -16.27 -62.26
C PHE A 393 18.52 -17.62 -62.81
N ARG A 394 17.64 -18.41 -63.45
CA ARG A 394 17.97 -19.75 -63.96
C ARG A 394 18.86 -19.75 -65.19
N ARG A 395 18.91 -18.64 -65.94
CA ARG A 395 19.74 -18.49 -67.16
C ARG A 395 21.22 -18.26 -66.83
N VAL A 396 21.51 -17.45 -65.82
CA VAL A 396 22.87 -16.99 -65.47
C VAL A 396 23.75 -18.10 -64.86
N MET A 397 23.15 -19.09 -64.20
CA MET A 397 23.89 -20.21 -63.57
C MET A 397 24.44 -21.23 -64.57
N LEU A 398 23.91 -21.30 -65.81
CA LEU A 398 24.33 -22.30 -66.80
C LEU A 398 25.54 -21.88 -67.64
N GLU A 399 25.79 -20.57 -67.80
CA GLU A 399 26.92 -20.07 -68.59
C GLU A 399 28.27 -20.22 -67.86
N LYS A 400 28.28 -20.07 -66.52
CA LYS A 400 29.51 -20.15 -65.70
C LYS A 400 30.20 -21.52 -65.74
N PHE A 401 29.45 -22.62 -65.74
CA PHE A 401 30.04 -23.97 -65.73
C PHE A 401 30.68 -24.37 -67.08
N ALA A 402 30.43 -23.63 -68.16
CA ALA A 402 30.98 -23.94 -69.48
C ALA A 402 32.41 -23.36 -69.71
N GLU A 403 32.86 -22.43 -68.88
CA GLU A 403 34.18 -21.77 -69.05
C GLU A 403 35.32 -22.49 -68.31
N GLU A 404 35.03 -23.17 -67.19
CA GLU A 404 36.06 -23.76 -66.33
C GLU A 404 36.64 -25.09 -66.89
N ASP A 405 35.86 -25.86 -67.66
CA ASP A 405 36.26 -27.14 -68.26
C ASP A 405 37.31 -27.03 -69.39
N ARG A 406 37.64 -25.83 -69.87
CA ARG A 406 38.57 -25.61 -71.00
C ARG A 406 40.05 -25.50 -70.64
N VAL A 407 40.40 -25.35 -69.36
CA VAL A 407 41.76 -24.95 -68.95
C VAL A 407 42.68 -26.16 -68.63
N GLU A 408 42.13 -27.36 -68.41
CA GLU A 408 42.88 -28.45 -67.75
C GLU A 408 43.75 -29.35 -68.68
N GLN A 409 43.73 -29.16 -70.00
CA GLN A 409 44.32 -30.14 -70.95
C GLN A 409 45.72 -29.83 -71.54
N MET A 410 46.47 -28.85 -71.03
CA MET A 410 47.81 -28.49 -71.57
C MET A 410 48.91 -28.43 -70.52
N ASN A 411 49.42 -29.59 -70.05
CA ASN A 411 50.75 -29.73 -69.41
C ASN A 411 51.18 -31.21 -69.18
N ALA A 412 51.18 -32.04 -70.22
CA ALA A 412 51.44 -33.49 -70.08
C ALA A 412 52.92 -33.89 -69.90
N GLN A 413 53.87 -33.14 -70.47
CA GLN A 413 55.23 -33.66 -70.70
C GLN A 413 56.31 -33.23 -69.67
N ARG A 414 56.09 -32.14 -68.91
CA ARG A 414 56.94 -31.77 -67.75
C ARG A 414 56.86 -32.78 -66.58
N ARG A 415 55.92 -33.74 -66.64
CA ARG A 415 55.55 -34.61 -65.51
C ARG A 415 56.63 -35.64 -65.14
N ARG A 416 57.38 -36.23 -66.09
CA ARG A 416 58.19 -37.45 -65.82
C ARG A 416 59.54 -37.22 -65.12
N MET A 417 60.28 -36.16 -65.42
CA MET A 417 61.55 -35.86 -64.72
C MET A 417 61.28 -35.25 -63.34
N LYS A 418 60.34 -34.29 -63.25
CA LYS A 418 59.87 -33.79 -61.95
C LYS A 418 59.31 -34.94 -61.08
N MET A 419 58.66 -35.96 -61.65
CA MET A 419 58.04 -37.05 -60.89
C MET A 419 58.94 -37.75 -59.86
N GLN A 420 60.27 -37.84 -60.04
CA GLN A 420 61.13 -38.55 -59.06
C GLN A 420 61.64 -37.67 -57.92
N GLU A 421 62.05 -36.43 -58.22
CA GLU A 421 62.34 -35.43 -57.18
C GLU A 421 61.06 -35.05 -56.44
N HIS A 422 59.98 -34.85 -57.19
CA HIS A 422 58.64 -34.65 -56.64
C HIS A 422 58.15 -35.89 -55.91
N LYS A 423 58.52 -37.14 -56.24
CA LYS A 423 58.16 -38.30 -55.41
C LYS A 423 58.85 -38.25 -54.05
N ARG A 424 60.15 -37.93 -53.98
CA ARG A 424 60.88 -37.79 -52.70
C ARG A 424 60.41 -36.57 -51.90
N GLU A 425 60.20 -35.43 -52.55
CA GLU A 425 59.65 -34.25 -51.87
C GLU A 425 58.15 -34.40 -51.58
N VAL A 426 57.38 -35.22 -52.30
CA VAL A 426 56.01 -35.60 -51.93
C VAL A 426 56.01 -36.62 -50.79
N GLU A 427 56.98 -37.53 -50.69
CA GLU A 427 57.13 -38.38 -49.51
C GLU A 427 57.54 -37.54 -48.29
N ARG A 428 58.43 -36.55 -48.45
CA ARG A 428 58.80 -35.59 -47.41
C ARG A 428 57.64 -34.66 -47.03
N LEU A 429 56.94 -34.08 -48.01
CA LEU A 429 55.76 -33.24 -47.81
C LEU A 429 54.56 -34.04 -47.33
N ALA A 430 54.43 -35.34 -47.64
CA ALA A 430 53.41 -36.22 -47.08
C ALA A 430 53.76 -36.62 -45.65
N ALA A 431 55.04 -36.82 -45.31
CA ALA A 431 55.46 -36.99 -43.93
C ALA A 431 55.24 -35.72 -43.11
N VAL A 432 55.59 -34.54 -43.63
CA VAL A 432 55.32 -33.24 -43.00
C VAL A 432 53.81 -32.96 -42.93
N LYS A 433 53.04 -33.25 -43.99
CA LYS A 433 51.57 -33.08 -43.99
C LYS A 433 50.88 -34.08 -43.08
N LYS A 434 51.42 -35.30 -42.93
CA LYS A 434 50.95 -36.30 -41.97
C LYS A 434 51.27 -35.86 -40.54
N ALA A 435 52.49 -35.36 -40.26
CA ALA A 435 52.85 -34.81 -38.96
C ALA A 435 52.02 -33.56 -38.62
N MET A 436 51.82 -32.64 -39.57
CA MET A 436 50.92 -31.48 -39.42
C MET A 436 49.47 -31.90 -39.21
N PHE A 437 49.00 -32.97 -39.86
CA PHE A 437 47.65 -33.51 -39.67
C PHE A 437 47.51 -34.24 -38.33
N GLU A 438 48.53 -34.98 -37.88
CA GLU A 438 48.57 -35.62 -36.56
C GLU A 438 48.64 -34.57 -35.45
N GLU A 439 49.41 -33.49 -35.64
CA GLU A 439 49.45 -32.34 -34.74
C GLU A 439 48.13 -31.55 -34.75
N GLN A 440 47.52 -31.35 -35.92
CA GLN A 440 46.21 -30.72 -36.03
C GLN A 440 45.11 -31.57 -35.38
N MET A 441 45.06 -32.89 -35.64
CA MET A 441 44.14 -33.81 -34.99
C MET A 441 44.34 -33.87 -33.47
N ALA A 442 45.60 -33.84 -33.00
CA ALA A 442 45.90 -33.78 -31.56
C ALA A 442 45.39 -32.47 -30.94
N ARG A 443 45.60 -31.32 -31.61
CA ARG A 443 45.06 -30.02 -31.18
C ARG A 443 43.53 -30.00 -31.22
N GLU A 444 42.89 -30.52 -32.27
CA GLU A 444 41.43 -30.64 -32.37
C GLU A 444 40.86 -31.57 -31.28
N GLU A 445 41.57 -32.66 -30.92
CA GLU A 445 41.21 -33.50 -29.79
C GLU A 445 41.38 -32.79 -28.44
N GLU A 446 42.45 -32.03 -28.23
CA GLU A 446 42.67 -31.23 -27.02
C GLU A 446 41.64 -30.11 -26.88
N GLU A 447 41.33 -29.39 -27.96
CA GLU A 447 40.26 -28.40 -28.01
C GLU A 447 38.90 -29.03 -27.75
N ALA A 448 38.59 -30.20 -28.34
CA ALA A 448 37.35 -30.92 -28.09
C ALA A 448 37.25 -31.45 -26.64
N LYS A 449 38.36 -31.85 -26.01
CA LYS A 449 38.41 -32.21 -24.59
C LYS A 449 38.18 -30.98 -23.71
N ALA A 450 38.86 -29.87 -23.98
CA ALA A 450 38.70 -28.61 -23.26
C ALA A 450 37.28 -28.03 -23.38
N ILE A 451 36.64 -28.13 -24.55
CA ILE A 451 35.24 -27.75 -24.74
C ILE A 451 34.32 -28.63 -23.88
N LYS A 452 34.48 -29.95 -23.90
CA LYS A 452 33.69 -30.88 -23.08
C LYS A 452 33.85 -30.65 -21.58
N GLU A 453 35.07 -30.39 -21.12
CA GLU A 453 35.34 -30.04 -19.72
C GLU A 453 34.71 -28.70 -19.33
N ALA A 454 34.79 -27.69 -20.21
CA ALA A 454 34.13 -26.40 -20.00
C ALA A 454 32.59 -26.51 -20.01
N GLU A 455 32.02 -27.38 -20.86
CA GLU A 455 30.58 -27.70 -20.88
C GLU A 455 30.14 -28.43 -19.61
N ALA A 456 30.87 -29.46 -19.19
CA ALA A 456 30.61 -30.17 -17.94
C ALA A 456 30.71 -29.25 -16.72
N GLY A 457 31.71 -28.34 -16.69
CA GLY A 457 31.83 -27.32 -15.64
C GLY A 457 30.67 -26.33 -15.63
N ARG A 458 30.20 -25.89 -16.80
CA ARG A 458 28.99 -25.05 -16.92
C ARG A 458 27.74 -25.81 -16.45
N ALA A 459 27.57 -27.07 -16.84
CA ALA A 459 26.43 -27.90 -16.44
C ALA A 459 26.40 -28.15 -14.92
N ALA A 460 27.56 -28.37 -14.28
CA ALA A 460 27.66 -28.49 -12.83
C ALA A 460 27.20 -27.19 -12.12
N ILE A 461 27.65 -26.02 -12.58
CA ILE A 461 27.20 -24.72 -12.06
C ILE A 461 25.68 -24.54 -12.26
N VAL A 462 25.13 -25.00 -13.39
CA VAL A 462 23.68 -24.95 -13.64
C VAL A 462 22.92 -25.82 -12.64
N GLU A 463 23.33 -27.07 -12.40
CA GLU A 463 22.68 -27.95 -11.42
C GLU A 463 22.80 -27.45 -9.98
N GLU A 464 23.93 -26.86 -9.58
CA GLU A 464 24.10 -26.25 -8.26
C GLU A 464 23.12 -25.08 -8.05
N GLU A 465 23.04 -24.14 -9.00
CA GLU A 465 22.08 -23.03 -8.93
C GLU A 465 20.62 -23.51 -9.09
N ARG A 466 20.35 -24.58 -9.86
CA ARG A 466 19.03 -25.21 -9.98
C ARG A 466 18.54 -25.70 -8.62
N LYS A 467 19.39 -26.48 -7.92
CA LYS A 467 19.10 -26.99 -6.57
C LYS A 467 18.97 -25.86 -5.55
N ARG A 468 19.81 -24.83 -5.66
CA ARG A 468 19.73 -23.64 -4.80
C ARG A 468 18.41 -22.88 -4.95
N LEU A 469 17.95 -22.62 -6.17
CA LEU A 469 16.66 -21.95 -6.43
C LEU A 469 15.47 -22.77 -5.91
N LEU A 470 15.53 -24.10 -6.02
CA LEU A 470 14.52 -24.99 -5.45
C LEU A 470 14.52 -24.93 -3.90
N VAL A 471 15.69 -24.90 -3.26
CA VAL A 471 15.80 -24.74 -1.80
C VAL A 471 15.28 -23.38 -1.33
N GLU A 472 15.63 -22.29 -2.03
CA GLU A 472 15.26 -20.91 -1.64
C GLU A 472 13.75 -20.64 -1.82
N HIS A 473 13.16 -21.04 -2.95
CA HIS A 473 11.77 -20.70 -3.29
C HIS A 473 10.80 -21.88 -3.15
N ALA A 474 11.14 -23.06 -3.65
CA ALA A 474 10.20 -24.18 -3.76
C ALA A 474 9.85 -24.82 -2.42
N ALA A 475 10.70 -24.66 -1.39
CA ALA A 475 10.40 -25.06 -0.01
C ALA A 475 9.25 -24.27 0.63
N ARG A 476 9.05 -22.99 0.27
CA ARG A 476 7.92 -22.16 0.74
C ARG A 476 6.67 -22.36 -0.11
N LEU A 477 6.86 -22.61 -1.41
CA LEU A 477 5.81 -22.59 -2.43
C LEU A 477 5.30 -23.99 -2.80
N LYS A 478 5.56 -25.00 -1.98
CA LYS A 478 5.37 -26.43 -2.28
C LYS A 478 4.04 -26.76 -2.97
N ASP A 479 2.94 -26.22 -2.47
CA ASP A 479 1.57 -26.49 -2.97
C ASP A 479 1.20 -25.67 -4.23
N PHE A 480 2.04 -24.70 -4.61
CA PHE A 480 1.86 -23.76 -5.71
C PHE A 480 2.81 -24.00 -6.90
N LEU A 481 3.65 -25.03 -6.83
CA LEU A 481 4.65 -25.33 -7.86
C LEU A 481 3.98 -25.81 -9.17
N PRO A 482 4.24 -25.16 -10.31
CA PRO A 482 3.74 -25.63 -11.60
C PRO A 482 4.43 -26.92 -12.05
N LYS A 483 3.78 -27.64 -12.96
CA LYS A 483 4.30 -28.90 -13.53
C LYS A 483 5.64 -28.67 -14.25
N GLY A 484 6.59 -29.58 -14.07
CA GLY A 484 7.92 -29.50 -14.70
C GLY A 484 8.88 -28.51 -14.04
N VAL A 485 8.74 -28.28 -12.73
CA VAL A 485 9.77 -27.61 -11.88
C VAL A 485 10.78 -28.62 -11.32
N LEU A 486 10.33 -29.83 -10.98
CA LEU A 486 11.17 -30.93 -10.48
C LEU A 486 11.66 -31.76 -11.66
N ALA A 487 12.96 -32.07 -11.69
CA ALA A 487 13.58 -32.93 -12.70
C ALA A 487 13.77 -34.37 -12.20
N SER A 488 14.02 -34.55 -10.90
CA SER A 488 14.20 -35.85 -10.26
C SER A 488 13.39 -35.99 -8.96
N GLY A 489 13.28 -37.21 -8.45
CA GLY A 489 12.70 -37.46 -7.12
C GLY A 489 13.54 -36.86 -5.98
N GLU A 490 14.87 -36.77 -6.18
CA GLU A 490 15.80 -36.16 -5.21
C GLU A 490 15.49 -34.67 -4.97
N ASP A 491 15.01 -33.95 -6.00
CA ASP A 491 14.57 -32.56 -5.88
C ASP A 491 13.38 -32.43 -4.90
N LEU A 492 12.46 -33.40 -4.91
CA LEU A 492 11.29 -33.43 -4.02
C LEU A 492 11.70 -33.71 -2.56
N ASP A 493 12.65 -34.62 -2.35
CA ASP A 493 13.19 -34.93 -1.02
C ASP A 493 13.97 -33.73 -0.44
N LEU A 494 14.73 -33.02 -1.29
CA LEU A 494 15.41 -31.78 -0.92
C LEU A 494 14.40 -30.71 -0.48
N ILE A 495 13.31 -30.53 -1.22
CA ILE A 495 12.22 -29.59 -0.87
C ILE A 495 11.53 -30.01 0.44
N ASN A 496 11.19 -31.29 0.60
CA ASN A 496 10.53 -31.80 1.81
C ASN A 496 11.41 -31.65 3.07
N THR A 497 12.72 -31.89 2.97
CA THR A 497 13.66 -31.73 4.09
C THR A 497 13.94 -30.27 4.46
N VAL A 498 13.69 -29.32 3.56
CA VAL A 498 13.76 -27.88 3.86
C VAL A 498 12.42 -27.34 4.36
N SER A 499 11.28 -27.74 3.77
CA SER A 499 9.91 -27.41 4.23
C SER A 499 9.72 -27.80 5.70
N SER A 500 10.04 -29.05 6.05
CA SER A 500 9.95 -29.54 7.44
C SER A 500 10.86 -28.78 8.42
N LYS A 501 12.05 -28.33 7.99
CA LYS A 501 12.91 -27.45 8.79
C LYS A 501 12.29 -26.06 8.98
N LEU A 502 11.70 -25.48 7.93
CA LEU A 502 11.00 -24.19 8.01
C LEU A 502 9.78 -24.28 8.95
N GLU A 503 8.97 -25.32 8.83
CA GLU A 503 7.81 -25.58 9.70
C GLU A 503 8.22 -25.71 11.18
N THR A 504 9.25 -26.51 11.48
CA THR A 504 9.76 -26.67 12.85
C THR A 504 10.37 -25.37 13.41
N MET A 505 11.02 -24.54 12.57
CA MET A 505 11.49 -23.21 12.98
C MET A 505 10.32 -22.24 13.26
N SER A 506 9.26 -22.26 12.45
CA SER A 506 8.06 -21.42 12.64
C SER A 506 7.31 -21.78 13.94
N MET A 507 7.13 -23.08 14.20
CA MET A 507 6.52 -23.58 15.45
C MET A 507 7.33 -23.13 16.68
N ASN A 508 8.66 -23.25 16.64
CA ASN A 508 9.52 -22.82 17.74
C ASN A 508 9.55 -21.29 17.91
N GLY A 509 9.46 -20.51 16.83
CA GLY A 509 9.37 -19.05 16.86
C GLY A 509 8.13 -18.50 17.58
N THR A 510 7.03 -19.27 17.58
CA THR A 510 5.73 -18.84 18.14
C THR A 510 5.66 -18.97 19.68
N SER A 511 6.64 -19.64 20.30
CA SER A 511 6.70 -19.87 21.77
C SER A 511 7.29 -18.72 22.59
N ARG A 512 7.78 -17.64 21.97
CA ARG A 512 8.41 -16.49 22.67
C ARG A 512 7.48 -15.28 22.86
N ALA A 513 6.17 -15.50 22.95
CA ALA A 513 5.21 -14.51 23.44
C ALA A 513 5.19 -14.46 24.97
N GLY A 514 6.32 -14.08 25.58
CA GLY A 514 6.51 -14.06 27.04
C GLY A 514 7.06 -12.73 27.56
N THR A 515 6.33 -12.11 28.48
CA THR A 515 6.74 -10.99 29.37
C THR A 515 7.29 -9.71 28.72
N ARG A 516 6.39 -8.74 28.47
CA ARG A 516 6.68 -7.30 28.69
C ARG A 516 5.68 -6.73 29.70
N ALA A 517 6.00 -6.91 30.98
CA ALA A 517 5.45 -6.12 32.07
C ALA A 517 6.49 -5.09 32.52
N ALA A 518 6.03 -4.02 33.19
CA ALA A 518 6.79 -2.85 33.67
C ALA A 518 7.28 -1.87 32.58
N GLY A 519 6.93 -0.58 32.75
CA GLY A 519 7.33 0.48 31.80
C GLY A 519 6.66 1.85 31.95
N SER A 520 5.83 2.09 32.97
CA SER A 520 5.26 3.43 33.21
C SER A 520 6.33 4.41 33.73
N LYS A 521 6.84 5.31 32.88
CA LYS A 521 7.53 6.52 33.33
C LYS A 521 7.72 7.59 32.24
N ALA A 522 7.62 8.85 32.69
CA ALA A 522 8.14 10.06 32.06
C ALA A 522 7.56 10.50 30.70
N PHE A 523 6.43 11.21 30.78
CA PHE A 523 6.20 12.38 29.93
C PHE A 523 7.03 13.54 30.54
N ALA A 524 8.11 13.97 29.89
CA ALA A 524 8.89 15.15 30.29
C ALA A 524 9.79 15.65 29.16
N MET A 525 9.61 16.94 28.80
CA MET A 525 10.26 17.72 27.73
C MET A 525 9.90 17.30 26.30
#